data_AF-A0A850NI42-F1
#
_entry.id   AF-A0A850NI42-F1
#
_cell.length_a   1.000
_cell.length_b   1.000
_cell.length_c   1.000
_cell.angle_alpha   90.00
_cell.angle_beta   90.00
_cell.angle_gamma   90.00
#
_symmetry.space_group_name_H-M   'P 1'
#
loop_
_entity.id
_entity.type
_entity.pdbx_description
1 polymer ?
#
loop_
_entity_poly.entity_id
_entity_poly.type
_entity_poly.pdbx_seq_one_letter_code
_entity_poly.pdbx_strand_id
1 'polypeptide(L)' 'MRESNISWTDYTWNPWIGCRKVSAACKFCYMYRTLERNGSSPAHVFKNVSQFNKPLFLK' A
#
# COMPACT_ATOMS: atom_id res chain seq x y z
N MET A 1 -8.08 -9.54 -3.17
CA MET A 1 -8.75 -8.24 -3.20
C MET A 1 -10.10 -8.47 -2.58
N ARG A 2 -10.50 -7.62 -1.63
CA ARG A 2 -11.85 -7.66 -1.05
C ARG A 2 -12.68 -6.60 -1.76
N GLU A 3 -14.00 -6.78 -1.77
CA GLU A 3 -14.92 -5.75 -2.22
C GLU A 3 -14.70 -4.47 -1.41
N SER A 4 -14.69 -3.37 -2.13
CA SER A 4 -14.40 -2.05 -1.62
C SER A 4 -15.68 -1.42 -1.08
N ASN A 5 -15.58 -0.78 0.09
CA ASN A 5 -16.67 0.01 0.65
C ASN A 5 -16.73 1.45 0.07
N ILE A 6 -15.87 1.75 -0.90
CA ILE A 6 -15.83 3.04 -1.59
C ILE A 6 -16.91 3.01 -2.66
N SER A 7 -17.87 3.93 -2.58
CA SER A 7 -19.10 3.92 -3.40
C SER A 7 -18.88 3.90 -4.92
N TRP A 8 -17.72 4.33 -5.41
CA TRP A 8 -17.41 4.45 -6.83
C TRP A 8 -16.46 3.37 -7.37
N THR A 9 -15.97 2.44 -6.54
CA THR A 9 -15.09 1.35 -7.00
C THR A 9 -15.36 0.05 -6.26
N ASP A 10 -15.49 -1.04 -7.01
CA ASP A 10 -15.74 -2.38 -6.47
C ASP A 10 -14.49 -2.98 -5.81
N TYR A 11 -13.29 -2.59 -6.23
CA TYR A 11 -12.03 -3.13 -5.72
C TYR A 11 -10.92 -2.09 -5.63
N THR A 12 -10.00 -2.28 -4.68
CA THR A 12 -8.78 -1.47 -4.57
C THR A 12 -7.54 -2.33 -4.72
N TRP A 13 -6.56 -1.83 -5.47
CA TRP A 13 -5.29 -2.53 -5.68
C TRP A 13 -4.10 -1.65 -5.32
N ASN A 14 -3.27 -2.13 -4.39
CA ASN A 14 -1.98 -1.54 -4.10
C ASN A 14 -0.86 -2.60 -4.23
N PRO A 15 -0.06 -2.56 -5.31
CA PRO A 15 1.03 -3.51 -5.52
C PRO A 15 2.32 -3.16 -4.78
N TRP A 16 2.42 -1.97 -4.19
CA TRP A 16 3.64 -1.47 -3.56
C TRP A 16 3.45 -1.30 -2.05
N ILE A 17 4.49 -1.64 -1.30
CA ILE A 17 4.55 -1.47 0.15
C ILE A 17 5.79 -0.63 0.46
N GLY A 18 5.64 0.36 1.34
CA GLY A 18 6.68 1.33 1.66
C GLY A 18 6.62 2.59 0.80
N CYS A 19 7.36 3.62 1.22
CA CYS A 19 7.44 4.91 0.52
C CYS A 19 8.72 5.65 0.93
N ARG A 20 9.15 6.67 0.19
CA ARG A 20 10.20 7.61 0.62
C ARG A 20 9.56 8.95 0.99
N LYS A 21 9.99 9.56 2.10
CA LYS A 21 9.53 10.91 2.48
C LYS A 21 10.11 11.93 1.49
N VAL A 22 9.24 12.59 0.72
CA VAL A 22 9.64 13.57 -0.32
C VAL A 22 9.37 15.02 0.08
N SER A 23 8.51 15.26 1.07
CA SER A 23 8.14 16.60 1.52
C SER A 23 7.83 16.66 3.01
N ALA A 24 7.71 17.87 3.55
CA ALA A 24 7.35 18.11 4.96
C ALA A 24 6.00 17.47 5.35
N ALA A 25 5.07 17.32 4.40
CA ALA A 25 3.78 16.67 4.63
C ALA A 25 3.93 15.18 5.02
N CYS A 26 5.03 14.52 4.64
CA CYS A 26 5.26 13.11 4.96
C CYS A 26 5.58 12.87 6.46
N LYS A 27 5.82 13.93 7.26
CA LYS A 27 6.26 13.84 8.66
C LYS A 27 5.39 12.90 9.50
N PHE A 28 4.07 12.92 9.30
CA PHE A 28 3.09 12.16 10.09
C PHE A 28 2.32 11.09 9.28
N CYS A 29 2.91 10.59 8.19
CA CYS A 29 2.30 9.53 7.38
C CYS A 29 1.97 8.30 8.25
N TYR A 30 0.71 7.84 8.21
CA TYR A 30 0.24 6.70 9.00
C TYR A 30 0.98 5.39 8.63
N MET A 31 1.32 5.21 7.35
CA MET A 31 1.99 4.00 6.84
C MET A 31 3.32 3.74 7.57
N TYR A 32 4.11 4.80 7.83
CA TYR A 32 5.39 4.68 8.55
C TYR A 32 5.20 4.10 9.94
N ARG A 33 4.24 4.65 10.71
CA ARG A 33 3.90 4.18 12.06
C ARG A 33 3.47 2.71 12.04
N THR A 34 2.65 2.31 11.07
CA THR A 34 2.17 0.94 10.97
C THR A 34 3.30 -0.04 10.63
N LEU A 35 4.17 0.30 9.68
CA LEU A 35 5.27 -0.58 9.27
C LEU A 35 6.35 -0.69 10.35
N GLU A 36 6.71 0.41 11.02
CA GLU A 36 7.64 0.40 12.15
C GLU A 36 7.11 -0.46 13.31
N ARG A 37 5.83 -0.31 13.66
CA ARG A 37 5.18 -1.14 14.69
C ARG A 37 5.23 -2.63 14.35
N ASN A 38 5.16 -2.96 13.07
CA ASN A 38 5.23 -4.34 12.57
C ASN A 38 6.67 -4.81 12.32
N GLY A 39 7.69 -4.06 12.75
CA GLY A 39 9.11 -4.43 12.61
C GLY A 39 9.68 -4.29 11.20
N SER A 40 8.99 -3.61 10.30
CA SER A 40 9.41 -3.41 8.91
C SER A 40 9.96 -2.00 8.69
N SER A 41 11.00 -1.86 7.86
CA SER A 41 11.51 -0.56 7.43
C SER A 41 10.55 0.09 6.42
N PRO A 42 9.88 1.22 6.75
CA PRO A 42 8.91 1.82 5.84
C PRO A 42 9.54 2.49 4.61
N ALA A 43 10.84 2.82 4.69
CA ALA A 43 11.60 3.43 3.62
C ALA A 43 12.03 2.42 2.53
N HIS A 44 12.00 1.12 2.85
CA HIS A 44 12.26 0.08 1.89
C HIS A 44 10.99 -0.18 1.07
N VAL A 45 11.03 0.22 -0.20
CA VAL A 45 9.90 0.03 -1.13
C VAL A 45 10.03 -1.31 -1.81
N PHE A 46 9.02 -2.16 -1.67
CA PHE A 46 8.98 -3.49 -2.30
C PHE A 46 7.60 -3.82 -2.84
N LYS A 47 7.56 -4.75 -3.79
CA LYS A 47 6.32 -5.22 -4.39
C LYS A 47 5.62 -6.26 -3.51
N ASN A 48 4.30 -6.20 -3.46
CA ASN A 48 3.48 -7.26 -2.87
C ASN A 48 3.46 -8.46 -3.82
N VAL A 49 4.34 -9.43 -3.58
CA VAL A 49 4.52 -10.61 -4.44
C VAL A 49 3.23 -11.39 -4.69
N SER A 50 2.34 -11.47 -3.68
CA SER A 50 1.09 -12.24 -3.77
C SER A 50 -0.02 -11.54 -4.58
N GLN A 51 0.05 -10.21 -4.71
CA GLN A 51 -1.01 -9.42 -5.35
C GLN A 51 -0.52 -8.55 -6.50
N PHE A 52 0.75 -8.66 -6.88
CA PHE A 52 1.36 -7.82 -7.92
C PHE A 52 0.72 -7.99 -9.30
N ASN A 53 0.28 -9.20 -9.67
CA ASN A 53 -0.34 -9.44 -10.98
C ASN A 53 -1.87 -9.26 -10.98
N LYS A 54 -2.49 -8.84 -9.86
CA LYS A 54 -3.89 -8.40 -9.87
C LYS A 54 -3.90 -6.96 -10.44
N PRO A 55 -4.93 -6.45 -11.12
CA PRO A 55 -6.19 -7.08 -11.48
C PRO A 55 -6.13 -7.82 -12.82
N LEU A 56 -4.96 -8.20 -13.35
CA LEU A 56 -4.83 -8.78 -14.71
C LEU A 56 -5.71 -10.03 -14.96
N PHE A 57 -6.30 -10.60 -13.91
CA PHE A 57 -7.18 -11.77 -13.95
C PHE A 57 -8.61 -11.49 -13.43
N LEU A 58 -8.95 -10.25 -13.11
CA LEU A 58 -10.33 -9.85 -12.87
C LEU A 58 -10.96 -9.62 -14.25
N LYS A 59 -11.83 -10.55 -14.66
CA LYS A 59 -12.73 -10.37 -15.81
C LYS A 59 -13.83 -9.40 -15.46
#